data_AF-A0A1G4YZG1-F1
#
_entry.id   AF-A0A1G4YZG1-F1
#
_cell.length_a   1.000
_cell.length_b   1.000
_cell.length_c   1.000
_cell.angle_alpha   90.00
_cell.angle_beta   90.00
_cell.angle_gamma   90.00
#
_symmetry.space_group_name_H-M   'P 1'
#
loop_
_entity.id
_entity.type
_entity.pdbx_description
1 polymer ?
#
loop_
_entity_poly.entity_id
_entity_poly.type
_entity_poly.pdbx_seq_one_letter_code
_entity_poly.pdbx_strand_id
1 'polypeptide(L)'
;MIFSGFFFFLLLCVGAGIWASNRGRFGVGWFFISIIVSPVIAFILLAVMKDLSKDAAESVSGGQTNRAPAPPPGPVDDDYAVALEEATSGQRKAGIWAKAFTDAVGDKDRTVALYTARRAQDLADERNRRAADELRQTEEGRALLAQQAYDALPKGTCPNCGTVIPLDSPICPQPKCGASFDAPDGWRIKPLAT
;
A
#
# COMPACT_ATOMS: atom_id res chain seq x y z
N MET A 1 -17.87 24.94 51.95
CA MET A 1 -16.80 25.32 51.00
C MET A 1 -15.93 24.14 50.55
N ILE A 2 -15.58 23.18 51.41
CA ILE A 2 -14.74 22.03 51.05
C ILE A 2 -15.39 21.09 50.02
N PHE A 3 -16.70 20.83 50.13
CA PHE A 3 -17.42 19.98 49.17
C PHE A 3 -17.41 20.53 47.73
N SER A 4 -17.52 21.85 47.55
CA SER A 4 -17.53 22.46 46.21
C SER A 4 -16.19 22.32 45.48
N GLY A 5 -15.07 22.35 46.21
CA GLY A 5 -13.74 22.17 45.62
C GLY A 5 -13.47 20.74 45.17
N PHE A 6 -13.99 19.75 45.92
CA PHE A 6 -13.84 18.34 45.57
C PHE A 6 -14.61 17.96 44.31
N PHE A 7 -15.83 18.48 44.12
CA PHE A 7 -16.59 18.28 42.88
C PHE A 7 -15.87 18.88 41.67
N PHE A 8 -15.33 20.09 41.79
CA PHE A 8 -14.56 20.73 40.71
C PHE A 8 -13.28 19.94 40.38
N PHE A 9 -12.59 19.42 41.40
CA PHE A 9 -11.41 18.56 41.24
C PHE A 9 -11.74 17.28 40.45
N LEU A 10 -12.81 16.57 40.81
CA LEU A 10 -13.23 15.36 40.10
C LEU A 10 -13.62 15.63 38.65
N LEU A 11 -14.31 16.74 38.37
CA LEU A 11 -14.65 17.13 36.99
C LEU A 11 -13.41 17.36 36.13
N LEU A 12 -12.36 17.97 36.69
CA LEU A 12 -11.09 18.12 35.99
C LEU A 12 -10.39 16.79 35.74
N CYS A 13 -10.42 15.85 36.69
CA CYS A 13 -9.87 14.50 36.48
C CYS A 13 -10.59 13.76 35.34
N VAL A 14 -11.92 13.83 35.30
CA VAL A 14 -12.72 13.23 34.22
C VAL A 14 -12.39 13.91 32.88
N GLY A 15 -12.29 15.23 32.87
CA GLY A 15 -11.91 16.00 31.68
C GLY A 15 -10.55 15.59 31.10
N ALA A 16 -9.53 15.41 31.96
CA ALA A 16 -8.21 14.95 31.53
C ALA A 16 -8.25 13.54 30.91
N GLY A 17 -9.06 12.64 31.47
CA GLY A 17 -9.27 11.29 30.95
C GLY A 17 -9.94 11.28 29.56
N ILE A 18 -11.02 12.05 29.39
CA ILE A 18 -11.71 12.20 28.10
C ILE A 18 -10.76 12.78 27.05
N TRP A 19 -10.00 13.80 27.42
CA TRP A 19 -9.08 14.46 26.51
C TRP A 19 -7.91 13.56 26.09
N ALA A 20 -7.38 12.75 27.00
CA ALA A 20 -6.37 11.74 26.68
C ALA A 20 -6.91 10.66 25.72
N SER A 21 -8.18 10.26 25.89
CA SER A 21 -8.84 9.29 25.02
C SER A 21 -8.94 9.82 23.58
N ASN A 22 -9.29 11.10 23.41
CA ASN A 22 -9.36 11.72 22.10
C ASN A 22 -7.99 11.85 21.41
N ARG A 23 -6.88 11.85 22.17
CA ARG A 23 -5.50 11.85 21.65
C ARG A 23 -4.95 10.44 21.36
N GLY A 24 -5.82 9.43 21.32
CA GLY A 24 -5.44 8.04 21.03
C GLY A 24 -4.70 7.32 22.16
N ARG A 25 -4.86 7.75 23.42
CA ARG A 25 -4.26 7.10 24.60
C ARG A 25 -5.33 6.47 25.51
N PHE A 26 -4.92 5.57 26.39
CA PHE A 26 -5.83 4.96 27.39
C PHE A 26 -6.36 6.00 28.38
N GLY A 27 -7.55 6.55 28.12
CA GLY A 27 -8.16 7.62 28.93
C GLY A 27 -8.35 7.25 30.41
N VAL A 28 -8.61 5.97 30.69
CA VAL A 28 -8.75 5.45 32.07
C VAL A 28 -7.43 5.57 32.85
N GLY A 29 -6.28 5.33 32.22
CA GLY A 29 -4.98 5.48 32.89
C GLY A 29 -4.69 6.93 33.27
N TRP A 30 -5.03 7.88 32.38
CA TRP A 30 -4.85 9.31 32.62
C TRP A 30 -5.79 9.88 33.69
N PHE A 31 -6.97 9.28 33.88
CA PHE A 31 -7.86 9.61 34.99
C PHE A 31 -7.23 9.31 36.35
N PHE A 32 -6.66 8.12 36.55
CA PHE A 32 -5.99 7.76 37.81
C PHE A 32 -4.71 8.58 38.05
N ILE A 33 -3.94 8.88 37.00
CA ILE A 33 -2.79 9.79 37.10
C ILE A 33 -3.22 11.17 37.57
N SER A 34 -4.36 11.67 37.06
CA SER A 34 -4.91 12.97 37.44
C SER A 34 -5.38 13.00 38.90
N ILE A 35 -5.88 11.88 39.44
CA ILE A 35 -6.28 11.76 40.85
C ILE A 35 -5.06 11.76 41.78
N ILE A 36 -4.00 11.05 41.41
CA ILE A 36 -2.83 10.85 42.29
C ILE A 36 -1.87 12.05 42.26
N VAL A 37 -1.58 12.59 41.08
CA VAL A 37 -0.52 13.61 40.91
C VAL A 37 -1.10 15.02 41.02
N SER A 38 -2.11 15.31 40.19
CA SER A 38 -2.90 16.55 40.14
C SER A 38 -3.49 16.64 38.73
N PRO A 39 -4.77 17.01 38.58
CA PRO A 39 -5.38 17.18 37.26
C PRO A 39 -4.69 18.27 36.43
N VAL A 40 -4.18 19.33 37.07
CA VAL A 40 -3.49 20.43 36.37
C VAL A 40 -2.20 19.94 35.71
N ILE A 41 -1.43 19.10 36.40
CA ILE A 41 -0.18 18.53 35.88
C ILE A 41 -0.47 17.56 34.75
N ALA A 42 -1.52 16.74 34.87
CA ALA A 42 -1.93 15.81 33.82
C ALA A 42 -2.33 16.53 32.53
N PHE A 43 -3.03 17.67 32.62
CA PHE A 43 -3.34 18.51 31.45
C PHE A 43 -2.10 19.10 30.80
N ILE A 44 -1.13 19.59 31.59
CA ILE A 44 0.13 20.14 31.03
C ILE A 44 0.92 19.03 30.31
N LEU A 45 1.03 17.85 30.91
CA LEU A 45 1.72 16.71 30.29
C LEU A 45 1.03 16.29 28.99
N LEU A 46 -0.29 16.14 29.01
CA LEU A 46 -1.04 15.81 27.81
C LEU A 46 -0.88 16.87 26.72
N ALA A 47 -0.82 18.16 27.08
CA ALA A 47 -0.62 19.27 26.14
C ALA A 47 0.74 19.21 25.44
N VAL A 48 1.82 18.93 26.18
CA VAL A 48 3.19 18.87 25.67
C VAL A 48 3.42 17.62 24.81
N MET A 49 2.75 16.52 25.13
CA MET A 49 2.93 15.27 24.41
C MET A 49 2.23 15.30 23.03
N LYS A 50 2.93 14.77 22.01
CA LYS A 50 2.41 14.62 20.63
C LYS A 50 1.14 13.76 20.61
N ASP A 51 0.27 14.04 19.64
CA ASP A 51 -1.00 13.33 19.47
C ASP A 51 -0.78 12.03 18.68
N LEU A 52 -1.02 10.87 19.30
CA LEU A 52 -0.82 9.57 18.64
C LEU A 52 -1.93 9.29 17.61
N SER A 53 -3.07 10.00 17.69
CA SER A 53 -4.17 9.81 16.73
C SER A 53 -3.79 10.27 15.33
N LYS A 54 -2.92 11.28 15.21
CA LYS A 54 -2.39 11.77 13.94
C LYS A 54 -1.37 10.79 13.34
N ASP A 55 -0.49 10.23 14.16
CA ASP A 55 0.48 9.22 13.72
C ASP A 55 -0.22 7.92 13.25
N ALA A 56 -1.35 7.57 13.88
CA ALA A 56 -2.20 6.46 13.45
C ALA A 56 -2.88 6.74 12.09
N ALA A 57 -3.39 7.97 11.88
CA ALA A 57 -3.98 8.36 10.60
C ALA A 57 -2.94 8.37 9.46
N GLU A 58 -1.71 8.78 9.75
CA GLU A 58 -0.62 8.83 8.77
C GLU A 58 -0.07 7.43 8.44
N SER A 59 0.06 6.54 9.42
CA SER A 59 0.49 5.15 9.18
C SER A 59 -0.54 4.29 8.44
N VAL A 60 -1.84 4.61 8.54
CA VAL A 60 -2.88 3.99 7.69
C VAL A 60 -2.77 4.47 6.23
N SER A 61 -2.26 5.68 5.98
CA SER A 61 -1.96 6.14 4.62
C SER A 61 -0.65 5.56 4.06
N GLY A 62 0.29 5.20 4.93
CA GLY A 62 1.59 4.60 4.59
C GLY A 62 1.60 3.07 4.57
N GLY A 63 0.52 2.43 5.03
CA GLY A 63 0.31 0.99 4.96
C GLY A 63 0.06 0.57 3.52
N GLN A 64 1.14 0.33 2.78
CA GLN A 64 1.13 -0.36 1.50
C GLN A 64 0.47 -1.73 1.71
N THR A 65 -0.84 -1.76 1.53
CA THR A 65 -1.61 -2.95 1.21
C THR A 65 -0.88 -3.68 0.09
N ASN A 66 -0.83 -5.00 0.14
CA ASN A 66 -0.46 -5.90 -0.96
C ASN A 66 -1.24 -5.52 -2.23
N ARG A 67 -0.82 -4.46 -2.92
CA ARG A 67 -1.36 -4.08 -4.21
C ARG A 67 -0.69 -5.04 -5.16
N ALA A 68 -1.52 -5.87 -5.79
CA ALA A 68 -1.14 -6.54 -7.01
C ALA A 68 -0.34 -5.55 -7.87
N PRO A 69 0.74 -6.01 -8.54
CA PRO A 69 1.55 -5.13 -9.37
C PRO A 69 0.63 -4.31 -10.27
N ALA A 70 0.81 -2.98 -10.24
CA ALA A 70 -0.06 -2.08 -10.97
C ALA A 70 -0.13 -2.55 -12.44
N PRO A 71 -1.32 -2.59 -13.05
CA PRO A 71 -1.43 -2.96 -14.46
C PRO A 71 -0.53 -2.03 -15.28
N PRO A 72 0.10 -2.54 -16.35
CA PRO A 72 0.99 -1.74 -17.17
C PRO A 72 0.25 -0.49 -17.68
N PRO A 73 0.94 0.66 -17.81
CA PRO A 73 0.30 1.90 -18.20
C PRO A 73 -0.34 1.72 -19.58
N GLY A 74 -1.59 2.20 -19.70
CA GLY A 74 -2.36 2.17 -20.93
C GLY A 74 -1.75 3.06 -22.03
N PRO A 75 -2.45 3.16 -23.18
CA PRO A 75 -2.01 4.03 -24.27
C PRO A 75 -2.02 5.50 -23.84
N VAL A 76 -0.96 6.21 -24.20
CA VAL A 76 -0.83 7.67 -24.02
C VAL A 76 -1.15 8.40 -25.32
N ASP A 77 -1.36 9.71 -25.25
CA ASP A 77 -1.73 10.53 -26.43
C ASP A 77 -0.75 10.36 -27.60
N ASP A 78 0.55 10.22 -27.33
CA ASP A 78 1.58 9.97 -28.35
C ASP A 78 1.36 8.64 -29.09
N ASP A 79 0.86 7.59 -28.41
CA ASP A 79 0.54 6.31 -29.04
C ASP A 79 -0.61 6.46 -30.04
N TYR A 80 -1.60 7.29 -29.70
CA TYR A 80 -2.72 7.61 -30.59
C TYR A 80 -2.25 8.44 -31.80
N ALA A 81 -1.35 9.39 -31.60
CA ALA A 81 -0.79 10.20 -32.67
C ALA A 81 -0.05 9.34 -33.71
N VAL A 82 0.85 8.47 -33.25
CA VAL A 82 1.58 7.52 -34.12
C VAL A 82 0.60 6.58 -34.83
N ALA A 83 -0.38 6.03 -34.12
CA ALA A 83 -1.37 5.14 -34.69
C ALA A 83 -2.25 5.82 -35.76
N LEU A 84 -2.58 7.10 -35.56
CA LEU A 84 -3.34 7.88 -36.53
C LEU A 84 -2.52 8.19 -37.78
N GLU A 85 -1.23 8.51 -37.62
CA GLU A 85 -0.30 8.72 -38.75
C GLU A 85 -0.12 7.43 -39.57
N GLU A 86 0.02 6.27 -38.93
CA GLU A 86 0.03 4.98 -39.63
C GLU A 86 -1.28 4.74 -40.41
N ALA A 87 -2.43 5.13 -39.81
CA ALA A 87 -3.72 5.02 -40.46
C ALA A 87 -3.85 5.94 -41.68
N THR A 88 -3.38 7.18 -41.61
CA THR A 88 -3.51 8.14 -42.72
C THR A 88 -2.47 7.89 -43.82
N SER A 89 -1.25 7.49 -43.47
CA SER A 89 -0.15 7.24 -44.41
C SER A 89 -0.29 5.97 -45.25
N GLY A 90 -1.22 5.08 -44.90
CA GLY A 90 -1.45 3.81 -45.62
C GLY A 90 -0.47 2.69 -45.25
N GLN A 91 0.46 2.92 -44.33
CA GLN A 91 1.40 1.92 -43.78
C GLN A 91 0.76 1.07 -42.66
N ARG A 92 -0.50 0.67 -42.86
CA ARG A 92 -1.31 0.05 -41.80
C ARG A 92 -0.92 -1.41 -41.60
N LYS A 93 -0.94 -1.88 -40.35
CA LYS A 93 -0.83 -3.32 -40.07
C LYS A 93 -2.07 -4.05 -40.59
N ALA A 94 -1.90 -4.83 -41.66
CA ALA A 94 -3.01 -5.47 -42.41
C ALA A 94 -3.96 -6.30 -41.53
N GLY A 95 -3.43 -7.07 -40.57
CA GLY A 95 -4.26 -7.88 -39.67
C GLY A 95 -5.14 -7.06 -38.73
N ILE A 96 -4.61 -5.97 -38.18
CA ILE A 96 -5.36 -5.06 -37.28
C ILE A 96 -6.40 -4.29 -38.09
N TRP A 97 -6.01 -3.82 -39.27
CA TRP A 97 -6.90 -3.13 -40.19
C TRP A 97 -8.07 -4.00 -40.62
N ALA A 98 -7.82 -5.24 -41.05
CA ALA A 98 -8.87 -6.17 -41.45
C ALA A 98 -9.88 -6.40 -40.32
N LYS A 99 -9.40 -6.62 -39.09
CA LYS A 99 -10.27 -6.78 -37.92
C LYS A 99 -11.07 -5.51 -37.61
N ALA A 100 -10.45 -4.33 -37.68
CA ALA A 100 -11.16 -3.07 -37.47
C ALA A 100 -12.24 -2.84 -38.55
N PHE A 101 -11.95 -3.22 -39.80
CA PHE A 101 -12.85 -3.06 -40.93
C PHE A 101 -14.07 -3.98 -40.84
N THR A 102 -13.87 -5.23 -40.42
CA THR A 102 -14.98 -6.17 -40.19
C THR A 102 -15.87 -5.71 -39.03
N ASP A 103 -15.28 -5.22 -37.94
CA ASP A 103 -16.03 -4.75 -36.77
C ASP A 103 -16.80 -3.45 -37.04
N ALA A 104 -16.30 -2.64 -37.98
CA ALA A 104 -16.96 -1.43 -38.46
C ALA A 104 -18.03 -1.70 -39.52
N VAL A 105 -18.21 -2.95 -39.97
CA VAL A 105 -19.18 -3.33 -41.01
C VAL A 105 -18.99 -2.51 -42.30
N GLY A 106 -17.74 -2.20 -42.64
CA GLY A 106 -17.37 -1.44 -43.83
C GLY A 106 -17.44 0.09 -43.71
N ASP A 107 -17.84 0.64 -42.56
CA ASP A 107 -17.76 2.08 -42.30
C ASP A 107 -16.29 2.51 -42.13
N LYS A 108 -15.82 3.40 -43.01
CA LYS A 108 -14.42 3.82 -43.07
C LYS A 108 -14.00 4.63 -41.85
N ASP A 109 -14.84 5.55 -41.37
CA ASP A 109 -14.50 6.45 -40.27
C ASP A 109 -14.42 5.65 -38.96
N ARG A 110 -15.39 4.76 -38.75
CA ARG A 110 -15.39 3.82 -37.64
C ARG A 110 -14.21 2.84 -37.71
N THR A 111 -13.84 2.39 -38.91
CA THR A 111 -12.66 1.53 -39.09
C THR A 111 -11.38 2.24 -38.63
N VAL A 112 -11.20 3.50 -39.02
CA VAL A 112 -10.02 4.29 -38.63
C VAL A 112 -9.98 4.45 -37.11
N ALA A 113 -11.10 4.81 -36.47
CA ALA A 113 -11.16 4.95 -35.01
C ALA A 113 -10.81 3.63 -34.28
N LEU A 114 -11.38 2.50 -34.73
CA LEU A 114 -11.10 1.19 -34.14
C LEU A 114 -9.65 0.73 -34.40
N TYR A 115 -9.09 1.03 -35.57
CA TYR A 115 -7.69 0.75 -35.87
C TYR A 115 -6.76 1.56 -34.96
N THR A 116 -6.97 2.88 -34.87
CA THR A 116 -6.13 3.78 -34.08
C THR A 116 -6.14 3.36 -32.60
N ALA A 117 -7.31 3.04 -32.04
CA ALA A 117 -7.40 2.59 -30.65
C ALA A 117 -6.63 1.28 -30.39
N ARG A 118 -6.80 0.28 -31.25
CA ARG A 118 -6.09 -1.00 -31.12
C ARG A 118 -4.59 -0.85 -31.32
N ARG A 119 -4.20 -0.03 -32.29
CA ARG A 119 -2.79 0.19 -32.58
C ARG A 119 -2.10 0.97 -31.47
N ALA A 120 -2.78 1.94 -30.87
CA ALA A 120 -2.27 2.63 -29.68
C ALA A 120 -2.06 1.66 -28.51
N GLN A 121 -2.96 0.70 -28.30
CA GLN A 121 -2.77 -0.37 -27.31
C GLN A 121 -1.55 -1.24 -27.63
N ASP A 122 -1.38 -1.69 -28.88
CA ASP A 122 -0.18 -2.43 -29.28
C ASP A 122 1.11 -1.64 -29.04
N LEU A 123 1.12 -0.33 -29.33
CA LEU A 123 2.27 0.55 -29.08
C LEU A 123 2.58 0.67 -27.59
N ALA A 124 1.54 0.80 -26.76
CA ALA A 124 1.69 0.80 -25.32
C ALA A 124 2.29 -0.52 -24.81
N ASP A 125 1.79 -1.66 -25.31
CA ASP A 125 2.33 -2.98 -24.97
C ASP A 125 3.78 -3.15 -25.43
N GLU A 126 4.12 -2.70 -26.64
CA GLU A 126 5.49 -2.69 -27.16
C GLU A 126 6.42 -1.85 -26.26
N ARG A 127 5.99 -0.64 -25.85
CA ARG A 127 6.73 0.21 -24.89
C ARG A 127 6.93 -0.50 -23.56
N ASN A 128 5.87 -1.07 -23.00
CA ASN A 128 5.90 -1.75 -21.71
C ASN A 128 6.84 -2.96 -21.73
N ARG A 129 6.86 -3.72 -22.83
CA ARG A 129 7.83 -4.81 -23.03
C ARG A 129 9.26 -4.30 -23.09
N ARG A 130 9.53 -3.24 -23.86
CA ARG A 130 10.87 -2.64 -23.94
C ARG A 130 11.35 -2.15 -22.57
N ALA A 131 10.50 -1.45 -21.82
CA ALA A 131 10.83 -0.99 -20.48
C ALA A 131 11.10 -2.17 -19.51
N ALA A 132 10.32 -3.25 -19.58
CA ALA A 132 10.54 -4.44 -18.77
C ALA A 132 11.86 -5.15 -19.13
N ASP A 133 12.20 -5.24 -20.41
CA ASP A 133 13.46 -5.84 -20.85
C ASP A 133 14.66 -4.98 -20.47
N GLU A 134 14.56 -3.66 -20.54
CA GLU A 134 15.59 -2.72 -20.08
C GLU A 134 15.86 -2.84 -18.57
N LEU A 135 14.79 -2.93 -17.76
CA LEU A 135 14.90 -3.19 -16.32
C LEU A 135 15.58 -4.54 -16.03
N ARG A 136 15.35 -5.56 -16.85
CA ARG A 136 16.03 -6.86 -16.71
C ARG A 136 17.50 -6.80 -17.11
N GLN A 137 17.85 -5.94 -18.07
CA GLN A 137 19.23 -5.81 -18.54
C GLN A 137 20.11 -5.03 -17.57
N THR A 138 19.59 -3.98 -16.95
CA THR A 138 20.32 -3.13 -16.00
C THR A 138 20.55 -3.82 -14.65
N GLU A 139 21.71 -3.61 -14.04
CA GLU A 139 22.01 -4.18 -12.70
C GLU A 139 21.08 -3.60 -11.64
N GLU A 140 20.86 -2.29 -11.68
CA GLU A 140 19.92 -1.58 -10.81
C GLU A 140 18.48 -2.11 -10.98
N GLY A 141 18.05 -2.30 -12.23
CA GLY A 141 16.71 -2.83 -12.52
C GLY A 141 16.53 -4.27 -12.03
N ARG A 142 17.56 -5.12 -12.15
CA ARG A 142 17.54 -6.47 -11.56
C ARG A 142 17.43 -6.44 -10.04
N ALA A 143 18.18 -5.55 -9.38
CA ALA A 143 18.11 -5.40 -7.92
C ALA A 143 16.72 -4.93 -7.47
N LEU A 144 16.13 -3.97 -8.19
CA LEU A 144 14.77 -3.50 -7.95
C LEU A 144 13.74 -4.60 -8.16
N LEU A 145 13.83 -5.38 -9.24
CA LEU A 145 12.94 -6.51 -9.50
C LEU A 145 13.07 -7.59 -8.42
N ALA A 146 14.29 -7.86 -7.93
CA ALA A 146 14.51 -8.80 -6.83
C ALA A 146 13.88 -8.30 -5.52
N GLN A 147 14.00 -6.99 -5.23
CA GLN A 147 13.37 -6.38 -4.06
C GLN A 147 11.83 -6.44 -4.17
N GLN A 148 11.27 -6.07 -5.32
CA GLN A 148 9.83 -6.15 -5.57
C GLN A 148 9.31 -7.59 -5.45
N ALA A 149 10.05 -8.58 -5.98
CA ALA A 149 9.71 -9.98 -5.84
C ALA A 149 9.72 -10.41 -4.37
N TYR A 150 10.71 -9.98 -3.59
CA TYR A 150 10.77 -10.24 -2.16
C TYR A 150 9.60 -9.60 -1.40
N ASP A 151 9.20 -8.39 -1.77
CA ASP A 151 8.10 -7.68 -1.14
C ASP A 151 6.72 -8.24 -1.49
N ALA A 152 6.58 -8.80 -2.70
CA ALA A 152 5.37 -9.47 -3.16
C ALA A 152 5.15 -10.86 -2.54
N LEU A 153 6.18 -11.47 -1.92
CA LEU A 153 6.01 -12.74 -1.21
C LEU A 153 5.02 -12.55 -0.05
N PRO A 154 4.13 -13.53 0.19
CA PRO A 154 3.22 -13.45 1.31
C PRO A 154 4.03 -13.52 2.62
N LYS A 155 3.86 -12.50 3.46
CA LYS A 155 4.58 -12.36 4.73
C LYS A 155 3.69 -12.80 5.89
N GLY A 156 4.31 -13.41 6.89
CA GLY A 156 3.67 -13.81 8.13
C GLY A 156 4.52 -13.43 9.33
N THR A 157 3.99 -13.67 10.52
CA THR A 157 4.65 -13.42 11.79
C THR A 157 5.14 -14.72 12.39
N CYS A 158 6.41 -14.75 12.81
CA CYS A 158 6.97 -15.85 13.56
C CYS A 158 6.22 -16.01 14.90
N PRO A 159 5.69 -17.20 15.21
CA PRO A 159 4.92 -17.41 16.43
C PRO A 159 5.78 -17.38 17.71
N ASN A 160 7.08 -17.62 17.60
CA ASN A 160 7.99 -17.63 18.76
C ASN A 160 8.48 -16.22 19.13
N CYS A 161 8.87 -15.39 18.15
CA CYS A 161 9.50 -14.09 18.41
C CYS A 161 8.77 -12.87 17.81
N GLY A 162 7.68 -13.05 17.05
CA GLY A 162 6.92 -11.95 16.48
C GLY A 162 7.56 -11.26 15.26
N THR A 163 8.68 -11.77 14.73
CA THR A 163 9.34 -11.17 13.54
C THR A 163 8.56 -11.45 12.27
N VAL A 164 8.47 -10.45 11.37
CA VAL A 164 7.85 -10.60 10.04
C VAL A 164 8.81 -11.32 9.10
N ILE A 165 8.36 -12.44 8.55
CA ILE A 165 9.15 -13.33 7.69
C ILE A 165 8.29 -13.83 6.51
N PRO A 166 8.88 -14.18 5.35
CA PRO A 166 8.15 -14.85 4.28
C PRO A 166 7.54 -16.16 4.75
N LEU A 167 6.33 -16.49 4.29
CA LEU A 167 5.66 -17.76 4.64
C LEU A 167 6.45 -19.00 4.22
N ASP A 168 7.29 -18.88 3.19
CA ASP A 168 8.12 -19.98 2.67
C ASP A 168 9.49 -20.10 3.36
N SER A 169 9.76 -19.27 4.38
CA SER A 169 11.03 -19.35 5.10
C SER A 169 11.11 -20.61 5.96
N PRO A 170 12.14 -21.47 5.82
CA PRO A 170 12.24 -22.71 6.58
C PRO A 170 12.68 -22.49 8.04
N ILE A 171 13.37 -21.38 8.32
CA ILE A 171 13.94 -21.04 9.62
C ILE A 171 13.77 -19.55 9.88
N CYS A 172 13.52 -19.17 11.14
CA CYS A 172 13.47 -17.77 11.56
C CYS A 172 14.86 -17.11 11.46
N PRO A 173 15.02 -15.98 10.77
CA PRO A 173 16.30 -15.31 10.57
C PRO A 173 16.82 -14.62 11.85
N GLN A 174 16.02 -14.56 12.92
CA GLN A 174 16.46 -13.99 14.19
C GLN A 174 17.44 -14.94 14.90
N PRO A 175 18.69 -14.51 15.18
CA PRO A 175 19.73 -15.36 15.75
C PRO A 175 19.38 -15.87 17.16
N LYS A 176 18.53 -15.14 17.88
CA LYS A 176 18.05 -15.53 19.22
C LYS A 176 16.85 -16.50 19.21
N CYS A 177 16.17 -16.64 18.06
CA CYS A 177 14.94 -17.42 17.95
C CYS A 177 15.21 -18.84 17.45
N GLY A 178 15.86 -18.97 16.30
CA GLY A 178 16.23 -20.27 15.73
C GLY A 178 15.07 -21.23 15.42
N ALA A 179 13.81 -20.77 15.45
CA ALA A 179 12.65 -21.62 15.19
C ALA A 179 12.66 -22.14 13.74
N SER A 180 12.41 -23.44 13.55
CA SER A 180 12.25 -24.07 12.23
C SER A 180 10.78 -24.36 11.93
N PHE A 181 10.41 -24.23 10.66
CA PHE A 181 9.03 -24.36 10.15
C PHE A 181 8.84 -25.53 9.18
N ASP A 182 9.93 -26.21 8.81
CA ASP A 182 9.96 -27.29 7.81
C ASP A 182 9.42 -28.65 8.33
N ALA A 183 9.27 -28.80 9.65
CA ALA A 183 8.81 -30.05 10.25
C ALA A 183 7.28 -30.22 10.11
N PRO A 184 6.78 -31.45 9.84
CA PRO A 184 5.35 -31.74 9.73
C PRO A 184 4.57 -31.43 11.02
N ASP A 185 5.18 -31.63 12.19
CA ASP A 185 4.62 -31.24 13.51
C ASP A 185 5.21 -29.92 14.05
N GLY A 186 5.89 -29.16 13.19
CA GLY A 186 6.57 -27.92 13.53
C GLY A 186 5.64 -26.71 13.69
N TRP A 187 6.22 -25.62 14.20
CA TRP A 187 5.53 -24.34 14.28
C TRP A 187 5.08 -23.88 12.89
N ARG A 188 3.92 -23.21 12.81
CA ARG A 188 3.42 -22.61 11.56
C ARG A 188 3.48 -21.09 11.65
N ILE A 189 3.96 -20.47 10.58
CA ILE A 189 4.03 -19.01 10.49
C ILE A 189 2.59 -18.48 10.44
N LYS A 190 2.26 -17.52 11.32
CA LYS A 190 0.92 -16.92 11.33
C LYS A 190 0.84 -15.92 10.18
N PRO A 191 -0.05 -16.10 9.18
CA PRO A 191 -0.16 -15.13 8.11
C PRO A 191 -0.56 -13.78 8.67
N LEU A 192 0.03 -12.70 8.15
CA LEU A 192 -0.47 -11.37 8.42
C LEU A 192 -1.86 -11.30 7.79
N ALA A 193 -2.88 -10.95 8.59
CA ALA A 193 -4.21 -10.74 8.05
C ALA A 193 -4.12 -9.63 6.98
N THR A 194 -4.46 -10.00 5.75
CA THR A 194 -4.59 -9.10 4.60
C THR A 194 -5.73 -8.12 4.78
#